data_AF-A0A177D5V9-F1
#
_entry.id   AF-A0A177D5V9-F1
#
_cell.length_a   1.000
_cell.length_b   1.000
_cell.length_c   1.000
_cell.angle_alpha   90.00
_cell.angle_beta   90.00
_cell.angle_gamma   90.00
#
_symmetry.space_group_name_H-M   'P 1'
#
loop_
_entity.id
_entity.type
_entity.pdbx_description
1 polymer ?
#
loop_
_entity_poly.entity_id
_entity_poly.type
_entity_poly.pdbx_seq_one_letter_code
_entity_poly.pdbx_strand_id
1 'polypeptide(L)'
;MPQPKSLPKDRYVRQRAAREIRRNLAALTTSTSHPQLQSLFFAVLPAEIRFTIYQHVLSQQHDPTRPIDTHSISPLYRPRHTHRTKIDSALLLTCRLIYVEAHQIPLRSSTHHFRYLGSTSWLYNGDIWLHHITKQRGAELYHLHDNLVALKASNFNKFLLSHLRWRRITWTICAYLLPPLLAELKERQRLAETMASLVLPSSCQEVNLEFETREDLLPDWPGLEDQIEACRALALRKEDGSVLEIDDRYGLKYTWMGSGQARWGTSEDAVWKEKMRYHTTRLCWRARVPRREYMSYDFLDCLGVEGDRDGVVEKVKTLCE
;
A
#
# COMPACT_ATOMS: atom_id res chain seq x y z
N MET A 1 -40.50 8.63 6.36
CA MET A 1 -39.17 7.99 6.48
C MET A 1 -38.98 7.03 5.31
N PRO A 2 -37.90 7.14 4.51
CA PRO A 2 -37.66 6.19 3.44
C PRO A 2 -37.36 4.82 4.05
N GLN A 3 -38.12 3.79 3.65
CA GLN A 3 -37.87 2.43 4.11
C GLN A 3 -36.50 1.96 3.60
N PRO A 4 -35.72 1.24 4.44
CA PRO A 4 -34.47 0.64 3.99
C PRO A 4 -34.80 -0.38 2.89
N LYS A 5 -34.36 -0.09 1.65
CA LYS A 5 -34.44 -1.05 0.55
C LYS A 5 -33.78 -2.34 1.01
N SER A 6 -34.57 -3.39 1.21
CA SER A 6 -34.05 -4.70 1.60
C SER A 6 -33.00 -5.13 0.57
N LEU A 7 -31.85 -5.60 1.05
CA LEU A 7 -30.83 -6.14 0.17
C LEU A 7 -31.45 -7.27 -0.66
N PRO A 8 -31.14 -7.38 -1.97
CA PRO A 8 -31.66 -8.48 -2.79
C PRO A 8 -31.40 -9.83 -2.10
N LYS A 9 -32.39 -10.72 -2.06
CA LYS A 9 -32.33 -12.01 -1.32
C LYS A 9 -31.04 -12.79 -1.63
N ASP A 10 -30.56 -12.73 -2.87
CA ASP A 10 -29.32 -13.39 -3.30
C ASP A 10 -28.05 -12.84 -2.64
N ARG A 11 -28.02 -11.54 -2.32
CA ARG A 11 -26.90 -10.94 -1.57
C ARG A 11 -26.88 -11.51 -0.14
N TYR A 12 -28.05 -11.67 0.48
CA TYR A 12 -28.16 -12.23 1.83
C TYR A 12 -27.70 -13.69 1.88
N VAL A 13 -28.15 -14.53 0.93
CA VAL A 13 -27.74 -15.94 0.85
C VAL A 13 -26.23 -16.07 0.66
N ARG A 14 -25.63 -15.31 -0.27
CA ARG A 14 -24.17 -15.28 -0.48
C ARG A 14 -23.41 -14.85 0.78
N GLN A 15 -23.89 -13.83 1.48
CA GLN A 15 -23.26 -13.38 2.73
C GLN A 15 -23.35 -14.44 3.83
N ARG A 16 -24.49 -15.15 3.96
CA ARG A 16 -24.65 -16.23 4.94
C ARG A 16 -23.69 -17.39 4.64
N ALA A 17 -23.63 -17.85 3.40
CA ALA A 17 -22.70 -18.90 2.98
C ALA A 17 -21.24 -18.50 3.22
N ALA A 18 -20.86 -17.27 2.85
CA ALA A 18 -19.50 -16.76 3.10
C ALA A 18 -19.16 -16.70 4.60
N ARG A 19 -20.12 -16.32 5.47
CA ARG A 19 -19.92 -16.33 6.93
C ARG A 19 -19.75 -17.74 7.46
N GLU A 20 -20.52 -18.70 6.96
CA GLU A 20 -20.41 -20.10 7.33
C GLU A 20 -19.05 -20.69 6.95
N ILE A 21 -18.61 -20.48 5.71
CA ILE A 21 -17.28 -20.89 5.25
C ILE A 21 -16.19 -20.29 6.15
N ARG A 22 -16.27 -18.99 6.48
CA ARG A 22 -15.29 -18.35 7.37
C ARG A 22 -15.28 -18.96 8.77
N ARG A 23 -16.44 -19.28 9.35
CA ARG A 23 -16.51 -19.95 10.66
C ARG A 23 -15.86 -21.31 10.60
N ASN A 24 -16.13 -22.08 9.56
CA ASN A 24 -15.52 -23.40 9.37
C ASN A 24 -14.00 -23.31 9.22
N LEU A 25 -13.51 -22.34 8.43
CA LEU A 25 -12.08 -22.10 8.28
C LEU A 25 -11.41 -21.60 9.56
N ALA A 26 -12.10 -20.78 10.36
CA ALA A 26 -11.59 -20.29 11.64
C ALA A 26 -11.56 -21.38 12.73
N ALA A 27 -12.39 -22.42 12.59
CA ALA A 27 -12.40 -23.57 13.49
C ALA A 27 -11.30 -24.60 13.18
N LEU A 28 -10.58 -24.45 12.05
CA LEU A 28 -9.48 -25.34 11.71
C LEU A 28 -8.31 -25.12 12.67
N THR A 29 -7.80 -26.23 13.21
CA THR A 29 -6.60 -26.29 14.04
C THR A 29 -5.70 -27.41 13.54
N THR A 30 -4.45 -27.44 14.01
CA THR A 30 -3.54 -28.57 13.75
C THR A 30 -4.11 -29.88 14.29
N SER A 31 -4.75 -29.85 15.47
CA SER A 31 -5.36 -31.03 16.11
C SER A 31 -6.61 -31.58 15.40
N THR A 32 -7.36 -30.71 14.70
CA THR A 32 -8.56 -31.11 13.94
C THR A 32 -8.26 -31.41 12.47
N SER A 33 -6.99 -31.32 12.07
CA SER A 33 -6.51 -31.57 10.73
C SER A 33 -5.79 -32.92 10.65
N HIS A 34 -5.98 -33.63 9.54
CA HIS A 34 -5.21 -34.85 9.27
C HIS A 34 -3.71 -34.50 9.19
N PRO A 35 -2.80 -35.23 9.86
CA PRO A 35 -1.39 -34.84 9.99
C PRO A 35 -0.57 -34.98 8.70
N GLN A 36 -1.10 -35.69 7.69
CA GLN A 36 -0.48 -35.85 6.37
C GLN A 36 0.93 -36.49 6.40
N LEU A 37 1.21 -37.39 7.35
CA LEU A 37 2.52 -38.05 7.52
C LEU A 37 2.95 -38.94 6.33
N GLN A 38 2.05 -39.24 5.40
CA GLN A 38 2.39 -39.92 4.15
C GLN A 38 3.08 -38.99 3.14
N SER A 39 3.06 -37.67 3.36
CA SER A 39 3.78 -36.70 2.55
C SER A 39 5.14 -36.39 3.18
N LEU A 40 6.22 -36.52 2.41
CA LEU A 40 7.57 -36.11 2.85
C LEU A 40 7.61 -34.64 3.30
N PHE A 41 6.75 -33.81 2.73
CA PHE A 41 6.62 -32.41 3.11
C PHE A 41 6.25 -32.24 4.58
N PHE A 42 5.40 -33.10 5.15
CA PHE A 42 5.02 -33.04 6.56
C PHE A 42 5.78 -34.02 7.45
N ALA A 43 6.23 -35.15 6.89
CA ALA A 43 6.95 -36.18 7.64
C ALA A 43 8.42 -35.83 7.88
N VAL A 44 9.05 -35.12 6.95
CA VAL A 44 10.50 -34.87 6.97
C VAL A 44 10.82 -33.40 7.21
N LEU A 45 10.14 -32.48 6.51
CA LEU A 45 10.49 -31.06 6.63
C LEU A 45 9.98 -30.48 7.95
N PRO A 46 10.82 -29.78 8.72
CA PRO A 46 10.37 -29.08 9.92
C PRO A 46 9.50 -27.87 9.56
N ALA A 47 8.72 -27.39 10.53
CA ALA A 47 7.71 -26.35 10.31
C ALA A 47 8.33 -25.04 9.80
N GLU A 48 9.54 -24.71 10.25
CA GLU A 48 10.29 -23.53 9.85
C GLU A 48 10.62 -23.55 8.35
N ILE A 49 11.07 -24.70 7.84
CA ILE A 49 11.39 -24.87 6.42
C ILE A 49 10.12 -24.85 5.57
N ARG A 50 9.05 -25.52 6.02
CA ARG A 50 7.73 -25.42 5.36
C ARG A 50 7.26 -23.97 5.29
N PHE A 51 7.41 -23.23 6.38
CA PHE A 51 7.04 -21.82 6.45
C PHE A 51 7.83 -20.96 5.47
N THR A 52 9.14 -21.15 5.34
CA THR A 52 9.95 -20.48 4.31
C THR A 52 9.44 -20.81 2.89
N ILE A 53 9.12 -22.09 2.62
CA ILE A 53 8.55 -22.50 1.32
C ILE A 53 7.22 -21.78 1.08
N TYR A 54 6.32 -21.75 2.08
CA TYR A 54 5.05 -21.04 1.98
C TYR A 54 5.24 -19.55 1.72
N GLN A 55 6.21 -18.90 2.37
CA GLN A 55 6.52 -17.49 2.12
C GLN A 55 6.93 -17.24 0.67
N HIS A 56 7.74 -18.12 0.07
CA HIS A 56 8.12 -17.96 -1.32
C HIS A 56 6.94 -18.16 -2.29
N VAL A 57 6.04 -19.10 -2.00
CA VAL A 57 4.94 -19.46 -2.91
C VAL A 57 3.72 -18.55 -2.75
N LEU A 58 3.37 -18.19 -1.51
CA LEU A 58 2.12 -17.49 -1.19
C LEU A 58 2.28 -15.98 -1.02
N SER A 59 3.51 -15.47 -1.11
CA SER A 59 3.72 -14.03 -1.08
C SER A 59 3.28 -13.37 -2.38
N GLN A 60 2.97 -12.08 -2.28
CA GLN A 60 2.73 -11.25 -3.45
C GLN A 60 3.97 -11.25 -4.36
N GLN A 61 3.75 -11.46 -5.65
CA GLN A 61 4.78 -11.48 -6.69
C GLN A 61 4.36 -10.62 -7.89
N HIS A 62 5.32 -10.24 -8.73
CA HIS A 62 5.01 -9.65 -10.03
C HIS A 62 4.33 -10.67 -10.93
N ASP A 63 3.36 -10.21 -11.70
CA ASP A 63 2.73 -10.98 -12.76
C ASP A 63 3.36 -10.61 -14.11
N PRO A 64 4.34 -11.38 -14.62
CA PRO A 64 5.03 -11.07 -15.87
C PRO A 64 4.08 -11.05 -17.08
N THR A 65 2.90 -11.66 -16.96
CA THR A 65 1.89 -11.69 -18.01
C THR A 65 1.07 -10.40 -18.10
N ARG A 66 1.21 -9.51 -17.11
CA ARG A 66 0.41 -8.29 -16.98
C ARG A 66 1.32 -7.08 -16.72
N PRO A 67 2.13 -6.67 -17.71
CA PRO A 67 2.90 -5.44 -17.60
C PRO A 67 1.97 -4.25 -17.38
N ILE A 68 2.48 -3.27 -16.67
CA ILE A 68 1.80 -2.00 -16.46
C ILE A 68 2.24 -1.08 -17.60
N ASP A 69 1.25 -0.55 -18.32
CA ASP A 69 1.49 0.45 -19.35
C ASP A 69 2.20 1.66 -18.73
N THR A 70 3.37 2.02 -19.28
CA THR A 70 4.17 3.18 -18.87
C THR A 70 3.44 4.49 -19.08
N HIS A 71 2.50 4.53 -20.03
CA HIS A 71 1.63 5.65 -20.35
C HIS A 71 0.27 5.54 -19.63
N SER A 72 0.12 4.55 -18.75
CA SER A 72 -1.09 4.39 -17.95
C SER A 72 -1.36 5.67 -17.19
N ILE A 73 -2.65 5.99 -17.11
CA ILE A 73 -3.19 7.15 -16.39
C ILE A 73 -2.73 7.17 -14.92
N SER A 74 -2.26 6.04 -14.38
CA SER A 74 -1.98 5.80 -12.97
C SER A 74 -0.50 5.58 -12.69
N PRO A 75 0.00 6.01 -11.50
CA PRO A 75 1.33 5.65 -11.01
C PRO A 75 1.40 4.16 -10.60
N LEU A 76 0.61 3.31 -11.27
CA LEU A 76 0.88 1.88 -11.29
C LEU A 76 2.28 1.66 -11.83
N TYR A 77 2.73 2.43 -12.83
CA TYR A 77 4.10 2.27 -13.29
C TYR A 77 5.05 3.02 -12.36
N ARG A 78 6.00 2.27 -11.79
CA ARG A 78 7.19 2.79 -11.12
C ARG A 78 8.39 1.90 -11.47
N PRO A 79 9.64 2.36 -11.29
CA PRO A 79 10.83 1.58 -11.62
C PRO A 79 10.82 0.13 -11.10
N ARG A 80 10.33 -0.08 -9.86
CA ARG A 80 10.18 -1.41 -9.24
C ARG A 80 8.74 -1.95 -9.22
N HIS A 81 7.83 -1.29 -9.92
CA HIS A 81 6.44 -1.70 -10.09
C HIS A 81 6.06 -1.59 -11.56
N THR A 82 6.71 -2.40 -12.38
CA THR A 82 6.51 -2.43 -13.84
C THR A 82 5.44 -3.43 -14.26
N HIS A 83 5.00 -4.28 -13.34
CA HIS A 83 4.02 -5.34 -13.55
C HIS A 83 2.98 -5.33 -12.45
N ARG A 84 1.75 -5.70 -12.80
CA ARG A 84 0.70 -5.94 -11.79
C ARG A 84 1.15 -7.05 -10.86
N THR A 85 0.58 -7.08 -9.67
CA THR A 85 0.90 -8.14 -8.70
C THR A 85 -0.13 -9.25 -8.72
N LYS A 86 0.32 -10.45 -8.36
CA LYS A 86 -0.53 -11.61 -8.13
C LYS A 86 -0.10 -12.34 -6.86
N ILE A 87 -1.01 -13.13 -6.32
CA ILE A 87 -0.74 -14.12 -5.28
C ILE A 87 -1.34 -15.43 -5.76
N ASP A 88 -0.53 -16.47 -5.85
CA ASP A 88 -1.04 -17.81 -6.07
C ASP A 88 -1.55 -18.37 -4.74
N SER A 89 -2.83 -18.70 -4.69
CA SER A 89 -3.49 -19.26 -3.50
C SER A 89 -3.87 -20.71 -3.66
N ALA A 90 -3.52 -21.35 -4.79
CA ALA A 90 -3.86 -22.74 -5.06
C ALA A 90 -3.31 -23.68 -3.98
N LEU A 91 -2.12 -23.40 -3.46
CA LEU A 91 -1.51 -24.17 -2.39
C LEU A 91 -2.36 -24.19 -1.10
N LEU A 92 -3.07 -23.10 -0.78
CA LEU A 92 -3.98 -23.04 0.38
C LEU A 92 -5.20 -23.95 0.25
N LEU A 93 -5.50 -24.41 -0.96
CA LEU A 93 -6.62 -25.31 -1.24
C LEU A 93 -6.23 -26.79 -1.17
N THR A 94 -4.94 -27.11 -1.03
CA THR A 94 -4.42 -28.48 -1.07
C THR A 94 -4.85 -29.29 0.16
N CYS A 95 -4.66 -28.77 1.37
CA CYS A 95 -5.14 -29.44 2.59
C CYS A 95 -5.32 -28.46 3.76
N ARG A 96 -6.06 -28.90 4.79
CA ARG A 96 -6.33 -28.10 5.99
C ARG A 96 -5.06 -27.71 6.75
N LEU A 97 -4.06 -28.58 6.78
CA LEU A 97 -2.82 -28.33 7.51
C LEU A 97 -2.02 -27.18 6.87
N ILE A 98 -1.90 -27.17 5.53
CA ILE A 98 -1.31 -26.04 4.79
C ILE A 98 -2.10 -24.75 5.04
N TYR A 99 -3.43 -24.82 4.95
CA TYR A 99 -4.27 -23.65 5.21
C TYR A 99 -4.01 -23.09 6.62
N VAL A 100 -4.02 -23.93 7.66
CA VAL A 100 -3.78 -23.50 9.04
C VAL A 100 -2.39 -22.85 9.18
N GLU A 101 -1.34 -23.46 8.63
CA GLU A 101 0.03 -22.95 8.73
C GLU A 101 0.26 -21.65 7.94
N ALA A 102 -0.43 -21.45 6.81
CA ALA A 102 0.02 -20.48 5.81
C ALA A 102 -1.03 -19.45 5.34
N HIS A 103 -2.30 -19.57 5.71
CA HIS A 103 -3.39 -18.70 5.20
C HIS A 103 -3.24 -17.19 5.49
N GLN A 104 -2.32 -16.80 6.37
CA GLN A 104 -2.05 -15.40 6.71
C GLN A 104 -1.05 -14.74 5.74
N ILE A 105 -0.18 -15.55 5.11
CA ILE A 105 0.93 -15.08 4.26
C ILE A 105 0.44 -14.18 3.10
N PRO A 106 -0.64 -14.51 2.37
CA PRO A 106 -1.13 -13.65 1.30
C PRO A 106 -1.42 -12.21 1.73
N LEU A 107 -2.02 -12.00 2.91
CA LEU A 107 -2.35 -10.65 3.40
C LEU A 107 -1.14 -9.97 4.04
N ARG A 108 -0.26 -10.75 4.68
CA ARG A 108 0.97 -10.24 5.32
C ARG A 108 2.07 -9.86 4.33
N SER A 109 2.00 -10.36 3.11
CA SER A 109 2.96 -10.05 2.05
C SER A 109 2.48 -8.96 1.09
N SER A 110 1.17 -8.66 1.10
CA SER A 110 0.59 -7.84 0.04
C SER A 110 0.72 -6.34 0.31
N THR A 111 1.25 -5.64 -0.68
CA THR A 111 0.99 -4.22 -0.87
C THR A 111 -0.34 -4.02 -1.57
N HIS A 112 -1.20 -3.23 -0.95
CA HIS A 112 -2.50 -2.86 -1.48
C HIS A 112 -2.43 -1.45 -2.06
N HIS A 113 -2.32 -1.40 -3.38
CA HIS A 113 -2.26 -0.15 -4.12
C HIS A 113 -3.66 0.44 -4.32
N PHE A 114 -3.82 1.67 -3.87
CA PHE A 114 -5.01 2.48 -4.10
C PHE A 114 -4.65 3.78 -4.80
N ARG A 115 -5.66 4.30 -5.50
CA ARG A 115 -5.64 5.65 -6.03
C ARG A 115 -7.03 6.23 -5.86
N TYR A 116 -7.11 7.42 -5.31
CA TYR A 116 -8.38 8.13 -5.21
C TYR A 116 -8.28 9.46 -5.93
N LEU A 117 -8.77 9.47 -7.18
CA LEU A 117 -8.81 10.62 -8.07
C LEU A 117 -10.07 11.48 -7.84
N GLY A 118 -10.43 11.79 -6.59
CA GLY A 118 -11.53 12.70 -6.26
C GLY A 118 -12.84 12.42 -7.04
N SER A 119 -13.20 13.33 -7.95
CA SER A 119 -14.42 13.26 -8.78
C SER A 119 -14.51 12.02 -9.68
N THR A 120 -13.44 11.24 -9.89
CA THR A 120 -13.57 9.93 -10.56
C THR A 120 -13.98 8.80 -9.60
N SER A 121 -14.67 9.12 -8.48
CA SER A 121 -15.24 8.12 -7.58
C SER A 121 -16.16 7.13 -8.31
N TRP A 122 -16.69 7.50 -9.49
CA TRP A 122 -17.42 6.57 -10.35
C TRP A 122 -16.60 5.40 -10.91
N LEU A 123 -15.27 5.52 -11.03
CA LEU A 123 -14.39 4.37 -11.32
C LEU A 123 -14.32 3.40 -10.13
N TYR A 124 -14.59 3.89 -8.92
CA TYR A 124 -14.69 3.13 -7.68
C TYR A 124 -16.12 3.17 -7.12
N ASN A 125 -17.14 3.16 -7.99
CA ASN A 125 -18.54 2.93 -7.61
C ASN A 125 -18.78 1.53 -6.98
N GLY A 126 -17.72 0.77 -6.68
CA GLY A 126 -17.77 -0.58 -6.16
C GLY A 126 -17.57 -0.64 -4.64
N ASP A 127 -18.17 -1.67 -4.03
CA ASP A 127 -17.83 -2.20 -2.70
C ASP A 127 -16.28 -2.31 -2.58
N ILE A 128 -15.63 -1.37 -1.89
CA ILE A 128 -14.18 -1.48 -1.63
C ILE A 128 -14.01 -2.64 -0.65
N TRP A 129 -13.35 -3.71 -1.08
CA TRP A 129 -13.25 -4.96 -0.31
C TRP A 129 -12.65 -4.78 1.09
N LEU A 130 -11.78 -3.78 1.31
CA LEU A 130 -11.26 -3.42 2.64
C LEU A 130 -12.35 -2.99 3.63
N HIS A 131 -13.45 -2.40 3.16
CA HIS A 131 -14.58 -2.05 4.01
C HIS A 131 -15.35 -3.29 4.48
N HIS A 132 -15.15 -4.44 3.83
CA HIS A 132 -15.85 -5.70 4.10
C HIS A 132 -14.94 -6.80 4.65
N ILE A 133 -13.65 -6.53 4.78
CA ILE A 133 -12.71 -7.46 5.41
C ILE A 133 -13.06 -7.61 6.89
N THR A 134 -12.98 -8.84 7.42
CA THR A 134 -13.26 -9.07 8.84
C THR A 134 -12.13 -8.54 9.70
N LYS A 135 -12.40 -8.23 10.98
CA LYS A 135 -11.37 -7.82 11.95
C LYS A 135 -10.20 -8.80 12.04
N GLN A 136 -10.47 -10.11 11.99
CA GLN A 136 -9.44 -11.14 12.00
C GLN A 136 -8.51 -11.06 10.79
N ARG A 137 -9.06 -10.80 9.60
CA ARG A 137 -8.26 -10.69 8.37
C ARG A 137 -7.60 -9.32 8.23
N GLY A 138 -8.27 -8.26 8.69
CA GLY A 138 -7.71 -6.93 8.77
C GLY A 138 -6.52 -6.82 9.74
N ALA A 139 -6.43 -7.72 10.72
CA ALA A 139 -5.26 -7.88 11.59
C ALA A 139 -3.98 -8.31 10.84
N GLU A 140 -4.13 -8.92 9.66
CA GLU A 140 -3.02 -9.48 8.88
C GLU A 140 -2.53 -8.55 7.77
N LEU A 141 -3.13 -7.37 7.62
CA LEU A 141 -2.80 -6.44 6.55
C LEU A 141 -1.40 -5.86 6.74
N TYR A 142 -0.62 -5.90 5.66
CA TYR A 142 0.75 -5.43 5.68
C TYR A 142 0.88 -3.98 5.25
N HIS A 143 0.78 -3.71 3.95
CA HIS A 143 1.18 -2.42 3.37
C HIS A 143 0.04 -1.77 2.60
N LEU A 144 -0.38 -0.60 3.06
CA LEU A 144 -1.23 0.31 2.30
C LEU A 144 -0.36 1.24 1.47
N HIS A 145 -0.54 1.28 0.15
CA HIS A 145 0.08 2.30 -0.70
C HIS A 145 -1.00 3.07 -1.45
N ASP A 146 -1.23 4.33 -1.06
CA ASP A 146 -2.29 5.17 -1.61
C ASP A 146 -1.74 6.41 -2.30
N ASN A 147 -2.14 6.60 -3.55
CA ASN A 147 -1.75 7.75 -4.35
C ASN A 147 -2.79 8.86 -4.20
N LEU A 148 -2.36 9.98 -3.64
CA LEU A 148 -3.19 11.11 -3.28
C LEU A 148 -3.05 12.23 -4.31
N VAL A 149 -4.19 12.72 -4.79
CA VAL A 149 -4.28 13.91 -5.64
C VAL A 149 -5.00 15.08 -4.97
N ALA A 150 -5.59 14.82 -3.80
CA ALA A 150 -6.28 15.81 -2.98
C ALA A 150 -5.88 15.60 -1.51
N LEU A 151 -5.63 16.69 -0.79
CA LEU A 151 -4.97 16.66 0.52
C LEU A 151 -5.97 16.76 1.70
N LYS A 152 -7.26 16.54 1.43
CA LYS A 152 -8.29 16.49 2.47
C LYS A 152 -8.00 15.40 3.49
N ALA A 153 -8.23 15.68 4.78
CA ALA A 153 -8.08 14.72 5.86
C ALA A 153 -8.87 13.41 5.65
N SER A 154 -10.03 13.46 4.98
CA SER A 154 -10.81 12.28 4.63
C SER A 154 -10.05 11.32 3.71
N ASN A 155 -9.17 11.82 2.83
CA ASN A 155 -8.40 10.98 1.92
C ASN A 155 -7.31 10.19 2.66
N PHE A 156 -6.70 10.77 3.69
CA PHE A 156 -5.74 10.06 4.54
C PHE A 156 -6.42 9.04 5.46
N ASN A 157 -7.61 9.37 5.98
CA ASN A 157 -8.31 8.55 6.97
C ASN A 157 -9.16 7.41 6.40
N LYS A 158 -9.52 7.43 5.11
CA LYS A 158 -10.49 6.47 4.52
C LYS A 158 -10.13 4.99 4.72
N PHE A 159 -8.85 4.67 4.88
CA PHE A 159 -8.37 3.30 5.11
C PHE A 159 -7.77 3.08 6.51
N LEU A 160 -7.94 4.04 7.43
CA LEU A 160 -7.55 3.92 8.84
C LEU A 160 -8.73 3.45 9.71
N LEU A 161 -9.52 2.52 9.18
CA LEU A 161 -10.66 1.94 9.91
C LEU A 161 -10.15 1.04 11.04
N SER A 162 -10.85 1.00 12.17
CA SER A 162 -10.41 0.30 13.38
C SER A 162 -10.18 -1.21 13.24
N HIS A 163 -10.78 -1.84 12.22
CA HIS A 163 -10.56 -3.26 11.91
C HIS A 163 -9.38 -3.51 10.96
N LEU A 164 -8.78 -2.46 10.38
CA LEU A 164 -7.63 -2.53 9.47
C LEU A 164 -6.35 -2.22 10.25
N ARG A 165 -5.53 -3.24 10.47
CA ARG A 165 -4.31 -3.16 11.28
C ARG A 165 -3.08 -3.12 10.39
N TRP A 166 -2.94 -2.04 9.63
CA TRP A 166 -1.78 -1.81 8.77
C TRP A 166 -0.48 -1.84 9.57
N ARG A 167 0.56 -2.46 9.00
CA ARG A 167 1.93 -2.43 9.54
C ARG A 167 2.76 -1.35 8.88
N ARG A 168 2.52 -1.11 7.59
CA ARG A 168 3.18 -0.10 6.77
C ARG A 168 2.13 0.71 6.02
N ILE A 169 2.30 2.03 6.00
CA ILE A 169 1.46 2.93 5.21
C ILE A 169 2.36 3.78 4.33
N THR A 170 1.95 4.02 3.10
CA THR A 170 2.62 4.92 2.18
C THR A 170 1.60 5.78 1.48
N TRP A 171 1.76 7.08 1.61
CA TRP A 171 1.03 8.06 0.83
C TRP A 171 1.97 8.69 -0.18
N THR A 172 1.61 8.62 -1.45
CA THR A 172 2.33 9.33 -2.51
C THR A 172 1.47 10.49 -2.96
N ILE A 173 1.90 11.72 -2.66
CA ILE A 173 1.31 12.94 -3.17
C ILE A 173 1.81 13.15 -4.60
N CYS A 174 0.91 12.95 -5.56
CA CYS A 174 1.19 13.14 -6.99
C CYS A 174 1.08 14.63 -7.33
N ALA A 175 2.12 15.37 -7.06
CA ALA A 175 2.03 16.81 -7.03
C ALA A 175 2.05 17.51 -8.37
N TYR A 176 2.56 16.84 -9.39
CA TYR A 176 2.44 17.30 -10.75
C TYR A 176 0.98 17.37 -11.23
N LEU A 177 0.04 16.76 -10.50
CA LEU A 177 -1.40 16.90 -10.74
C LEU A 177 -2.01 18.12 -10.03
N LEU A 178 -1.18 18.99 -9.42
CA LEU A 178 -1.59 20.17 -8.66
C LEU A 178 -1.29 21.48 -9.43
N PRO A 179 -2.20 21.94 -10.30
CA PRO A 179 -2.97 23.17 -10.00
C PRO A 179 -4.48 23.01 -10.30
N PRO A 180 -5.37 23.98 -9.94
CA PRO A 180 -6.49 23.91 -8.97
C PRO A 180 -7.66 22.96 -9.31
N LEU A 181 -7.46 21.80 -9.92
CA LEU A 181 -8.57 20.90 -10.23
C LEU A 181 -9.15 20.23 -8.98
N LEU A 182 -8.36 19.96 -7.93
CA LEU A 182 -8.84 19.15 -6.79
C LEU A 182 -8.29 19.47 -5.38
N ALA A 183 -7.22 20.26 -5.23
CA ALA A 183 -6.72 20.69 -3.92
C ALA A 183 -6.60 22.22 -3.85
N GLU A 184 -7.38 22.82 -2.96
CA GLU A 184 -7.34 24.27 -2.72
C GLU A 184 -5.98 24.66 -2.11
N LEU A 185 -5.50 25.89 -2.36
CA LEU A 185 -4.25 26.42 -1.78
C LEU A 185 -4.19 26.22 -0.25
N LYS A 186 -5.37 26.34 0.40
CA LYS A 186 -5.57 26.10 1.83
C LYS A 186 -5.26 24.66 2.25
N GLU A 187 -5.57 23.67 1.42
CA GLU A 187 -5.29 22.26 1.74
C GLU A 187 -3.78 21.98 1.68
N ARG A 188 -3.04 22.66 0.81
CA ARG A 188 -1.59 22.57 0.74
C ARG A 188 -0.95 23.10 2.03
N GLN A 189 -1.42 24.25 2.51
CA GLN A 189 -0.91 24.87 3.74
C GLN A 189 -1.23 24.04 5.00
N ARG A 190 -2.30 23.24 4.96
CA ARG A 190 -2.79 22.43 6.08
C ARG A 190 -2.35 20.97 6.02
N LEU A 191 -1.41 20.60 5.16
CA LEU A 191 -0.95 19.22 5.06
C LEU A 191 -0.34 18.75 6.38
N ALA A 192 0.56 19.53 6.97
CA ALA A 192 1.17 19.21 8.25
C ALA A 192 0.11 19.09 9.37
N GLU A 193 -0.87 19.99 9.43
CA GLU A 193 -2.00 19.89 10.37
C GLU A 193 -2.81 18.60 10.16
N THR A 194 -3.08 18.27 8.91
CA THR A 194 -3.83 17.07 8.53
C THR A 194 -3.08 15.83 9.00
N MET A 195 -1.78 15.74 8.70
CA MET A 195 -0.90 14.65 9.14
C MET A 195 -0.83 14.54 10.67
N ALA A 196 -0.70 15.67 11.37
CA ALA A 196 -0.67 15.74 12.84
C ALA A 196 -1.99 15.28 13.50
N SER A 197 -3.11 15.45 12.80
CA SER A 197 -4.42 15.02 13.28
C SER A 197 -4.69 13.52 13.12
N LEU A 198 -3.91 12.82 12.28
CA LEU A 198 -4.11 11.39 12.03
C LEU A 198 -3.88 10.56 13.30
N VAL A 199 -4.65 9.48 13.41
CA VAL A 199 -4.43 8.44 14.41
C VAL A 199 -4.19 7.14 13.67
N LEU A 200 -2.95 6.65 13.75
CA LEU A 200 -2.53 5.44 13.06
C LEU A 200 -2.93 4.19 13.86
N PRO A 201 -3.16 3.03 13.21
CA PRO A 201 -3.35 1.77 13.93
C PRO A 201 -2.18 1.47 14.87
N SER A 202 -2.44 0.88 16.03
CA SER A 202 -1.37 0.49 16.98
C SER A 202 -0.37 -0.52 16.40
N SER A 203 -0.78 -1.26 15.36
CA SER A 203 0.08 -2.16 14.59
C SER A 203 1.07 -1.46 13.66
N CYS A 204 0.86 -0.17 13.35
CA CYS A 204 1.66 0.56 12.38
C CYS A 204 3.09 0.76 12.91
N GLN A 205 4.06 0.33 12.12
CA GLN A 205 5.49 0.40 12.41
C GLN A 205 6.21 1.39 11.51
N GLU A 206 5.64 1.70 10.34
CA GLU A 206 6.28 2.55 9.34
C GLU A 206 5.24 3.34 8.53
N VAL A 207 5.49 4.63 8.38
CA VAL A 207 4.76 5.52 7.49
C VAL A 207 5.74 6.18 6.54
N ASN A 208 5.44 6.15 5.25
CA ASN A 208 6.15 6.90 4.23
C ASN A 208 5.23 7.97 3.64
N LEU A 209 5.72 9.19 3.50
CA LEU A 209 5.08 10.26 2.74
C LEU A 209 6.00 10.66 1.60
N GLU A 210 5.56 10.43 0.37
CA GLU A 210 6.31 10.79 -0.83
C GLU A 210 5.68 12.02 -1.49
N PHE A 211 6.50 13.03 -1.73
CA PHE A 211 6.19 14.18 -2.55
C PHE A 211 6.79 13.94 -3.93
N GLU A 212 5.96 13.55 -4.90
CA GLU A 212 6.40 13.24 -6.26
C GLU A 212 6.00 14.39 -7.19
N THR A 213 6.98 15.06 -7.77
CA THR A 213 6.79 16.17 -8.71
C THR A 213 7.55 15.94 -10.00
N ARG A 214 7.19 16.66 -11.06
CA ARG A 214 7.91 16.62 -12.33
C ARG A 214 8.97 17.70 -12.38
N GLU A 215 10.08 17.41 -13.07
CA GLU A 215 11.21 18.35 -13.24
C GLU A 215 10.77 19.70 -13.82
N ASP A 216 9.82 19.70 -14.75
CA ASP A 216 9.33 20.92 -15.39
C ASP A 216 8.35 21.74 -14.54
N LEU A 217 7.84 21.17 -13.44
CA LEU A 217 6.95 21.84 -12.49
C LEU A 217 7.66 22.22 -11.18
N LEU A 218 8.94 21.87 -11.02
CA LEU A 218 9.70 22.21 -9.82
C LEU A 218 9.71 23.72 -9.52
N PRO A 219 9.87 24.63 -10.50
CA PRO A 219 9.85 26.07 -10.22
C PRO A 219 8.48 26.56 -9.71
N ASP A 220 7.39 25.87 -10.07
CA ASP A 220 6.01 26.32 -9.88
C ASP A 220 5.37 25.82 -8.58
N TRP A 221 6.15 25.18 -7.69
CA TRP A 221 5.66 24.76 -6.38
C TRP A 221 6.24 25.56 -5.22
N PRO A 222 5.84 26.83 -5.06
CA PRO A 222 6.29 27.66 -3.95
C PRO A 222 5.84 27.01 -2.63
N GLY A 223 6.78 26.91 -1.69
CA GLY A 223 6.56 26.34 -0.36
C GLY A 223 6.50 24.81 -0.29
N LEU A 224 6.87 24.07 -1.35
CA LEU A 224 6.99 22.61 -1.26
C LEU A 224 7.99 22.20 -0.17
N GLU A 225 9.20 22.76 -0.21
CA GLU A 225 10.23 22.44 0.80
C GLU A 225 9.78 22.87 2.20
N ASP A 226 9.06 24.01 2.33
CA ASP A 226 8.46 24.42 3.62
C ASP A 226 7.44 23.39 4.12
N GLN A 227 6.62 22.83 3.23
CA GLN A 227 5.65 21.78 3.59
C GLN A 227 6.33 20.46 3.92
N ILE A 228 7.39 20.10 3.19
CA ILE A 228 8.21 18.92 3.49
C ILE A 228 8.80 19.07 4.89
N GLU A 229 9.38 20.22 5.21
CA GLU A 229 9.99 20.46 6.51
C GLU A 229 8.95 20.52 7.64
N ALA A 230 7.81 21.18 7.39
CA ALA A 230 6.70 21.19 8.34
C ALA A 230 6.16 19.78 8.62
N CYS A 231 6.11 18.90 7.62
CA CYS A 231 5.76 17.50 7.82
C CYS A 231 6.87 16.75 8.56
N ARG A 232 8.15 16.94 8.17
CA ARG A 232 9.31 16.26 8.77
C ARG A 232 9.41 16.49 10.28
N ALA A 233 9.02 17.67 10.75
CA ALA A 233 8.99 18.03 12.17
C ALA A 233 7.91 17.30 12.99
N LEU A 234 7.01 16.54 12.36
CA LEU A 234 5.91 15.86 13.05
C LEU A 234 6.35 14.55 13.71
N ALA A 235 5.72 14.24 14.84
CA ALA A 235 5.63 12.88 15.38
C ALA A 235 4.22 12.35 15.14
N LEU A 236 4.09 11.17 14.54
CA LEU A 236 2.78 10.62 14.17
C LEU A 236 2.22 9.74 15.29
N ARG A 237 1.01 10.05 15.75
CA ARG A 237 0.36 9.36 16.88
C ARG A 237 -0.33 8.07 16.44
N LYS A 238 -0.22 7.02 17.26
CA LYS A 238 -0.92 5.75 17.13
C LYS A 238 -2.11 5.64 18.09
N GLU A 239 -3.02 4.70 17.83
CA GLU A 239 -4.19 4.40 18.67
C GLU A 239 -3.84 4.05 20.12
N ASP A 240 -2.67 3.45 20.36
CA ASP A 240 -2.18 3.08 21.69
C ASP A 240 -1.47 4.23 22.42
N GLY A 241 -1.46 5.44 21.84
CA GLY A 241 -0.78 6.62 22.37
C GLY A 241 0.72 6.67 22.09
N SER A 242 1.33 5.60 21.56
CA SER A 242 2.72 5.65 21.09
C SER A 242 2.86 6.52 19.85
N VAL A 243 4.08 6.98 19.57
CA VAL A 243 4.39 7.84 18.42
C VAL A 243 5.42 7.20 17.50
N LEU A 244 5.31 7.48 16.21
CA LEU A 244 6.34 7.21 15.22
C LEU A 244 7.15 8.49 15.03
N GLU A 245 8.46 8.41 15.26
CA GLU A 245 9.41 9.49 15.05
C GLU A 245 9.94 9.45 13.62
N ILE A 246 10.35 10.62 13.09
CA ILE A 246 11.03 10.70 11.80
C ILE A 246 12.36 9.91 11.87
N ASP A 247 12.64 9.14 10.82
CA ASP A 247 13.91 8.41 10.66
C ASP A 247 14.55 8.82 9.34
N ASP A 248 15.37 9.89 9.40
CA ASP A 248 16.00 10.50 8.24
C ASP A 248 16.96 9.55 7.50
N ARG A 249 17.44 8.48 8.15
CA ARG A 249 18.25 7.43 7.50
C ARG A 249 17.46 6.69 6.41
N TYR A 250 16.14 6.68 6.52
CA TYR A 250 15.21 6.11 5.55
C TYR A 250 14.44 7.19 4.77
N GLY A 251 14.68 8.46 5.10
CA GLY A 251 14.28 9.60 4.30
C GLY A 251 15.18 9.73 3.07
N LEU A 252 14.59 9.95 1.91
CA LEU A 252 15.31 9.88 0.63
C LEU A 252 14.83 10.97 -0.32
N LYS A 253 15.76 11.64 -1.01
CA LYS A 253 15.47 12.38 -2.24
C LYS A 253 15.97 11.57 -3.41
N TYR A 254 15.11 11.29 -4.38
CA TYR A 254 15.49 10.54 -5.57
C TYR A 254 14.84 11.05 -6.83
N THR A 255 15.46 10.76 -7.97
CA THR A 255 14.88 11.03 -9.29
C THR A 255 14.64 9.75 -10.05
N TRP A 256 13.57 9.71 -10.83
CA TRP A 256 13.28 8.57 -11.69
C TRP A 256 12.65 8.97 -13.02
N MET A 257 12.81 8.14 -14.05
CA MET A 257 12.27 8.38 -15.38
C MET A 257 10.90 7.71 -15.55
N GLY A 258 9.87 8.52 -15.78
CA GLY A 258 8.50 8.09 -16.07
C GLY A 258 8.02 8.60 -17.43
N SER A 259 6.75 8.38 -17.74
CA SER A 259 6.13 8.92 -18.96
C SER A 259 5.55 10.30 -18.71
N GLY A 260 5.82 11.25 -19.61
CA GLY A 260 5.15 12.57 -19.60
C GLY A 260 3.69 12.50 -20.06
N GLN A 261 3.29 11.39 -20.70
CA GLN A 261 1.98 11.22 -21.35
C GLN A 261 0.87 10.69 -20.42
N ALA A 262 1.12 10.58 -19.11
CA ALA A 262 0.11 10.19 -18.15
C ALA A 262 -1.08 11.16 -18.24
N ARG A 263 -2.23 10.67 -18.76
CA ARG A 263 -3.28 11.47 -19.44
C ARG A 263 -4.07 12.52 -18.62
N TRP A 264 -3.60 12.96 -17.45
CA TRP A 264 -4.29 13.98 -16.65
C TRP A 264 -3.31 14.99 -16.05
N GLY A 265 -3.70 16.27 -16.06
CA GLY A 265 -2.98 17.36 -15.40
C GLY A 265 -1.64 17.73 -16.05
N THR A 266 -1.35 17.19 -17.22
CA THR A 266 -0.15 17.52 -18.01
C THR A 266 -0.29 18.90 -18.62
N SER A 267 0.70 19.77 -18.39
CA SER A 267 0.97 20.92 -19.25
C SER A 267 1.00 20.48 -20.73
N GLU A 268 0.63 21.38 -21.66
CA GLU A 268 0.67 21.09 -23.10
C GLU A 268 2.05 20.52 -23.53
N ASP A 269 3.12 21.04 -22.93
CA ASP A 269 4.51 20.62 -23.17
C ASP A 269 4.81 19.17 -22.77
N ALA A 270 4.04 18.59 -21.84
CA ALA A 270 4.33 17.27 -21.29
C ALA A 270 3.65 16.13 -22.06
N VAL A 271 2.50 16.43 -22.68
CA VAL A 271 1.75 15.46 -23.50
C VAL A 271 2.61 14.94 -24.66
N TRP A 272 3.55 15.76 -25.12
CA TRP A 272 4.46 15.43 -26.21
C TRP A 272 5.77 14.77 -25.75
N LYS A 273 6.07 14.75 -24.45
CA LYS A 273 7.28 14.13 -23.91
C LYS A 273 7.03 12.65 -23.61
N GLU A 274 7.69 11.78 -24.38
CA GLU A 274 7.67 10.33 -24.16
C GLU A 274 8.26 9.96 -22.80
N LYS A 275 9.29 10.68 -22.35
CA LYS A 275 9.96 10.49 -21.06
C LYS A 275 10.01 11.79 -20.27
N MET A 276 9.79 11.70 -18.97
CA MET A 276 9.82 12.82 -18.04
C MET A 276 10.57 12.41 -16.77
N ARG A 277 11.43 13.29 -16.26
CA ARG A 277 12.07 13.10 -14.97
C ARG A 277 11.12 13.52 -13.85
N TYR A 278 10.97 12.64 -12.88
CA TYR A 278 10.26 12.87 -11.64
C TYR A 278 11.26 13.06 -10.51
N HIS A 279 10.95 13.99 -9.61
CA HIS A 279 11.65 14.24 -8.37
C HIS A 279 10.76 13.78 -7.22
N THR A 280 11.29 12.92 -6.37
CA THR A 280 10.57 12.41 -5.21
C THR A 280 11.34 12.71 -3.94
N THR A 281 10.69 13.38 -2.99
CA THR A 281 11.16 13.47 -1.61
C THR A 281 10.31 12.54 -0.75
N ARG A 282 10.94 11.55 -0.10
CA ARG A 282 10.31 10.63 0.83
C ARG A 282 10.67 11.01 2.26
N LEU A 283 9.65 11.27 3.07
CA LEU A 283 9.74 11.29 4.52
C LEU A 283 9.36 9.92 5.07
N CYS A 284 10.04 9.48 6.13
CA CYS A 284 9.83 8.18 6.75
C CYS A 284 9.70 8.32 8.27
N TRP A 285 8.58 7.89 8.85
CA TRP A 285 8.41 7.76 10.29
C TRP A 285 8.40 6.29 10.67
N ARG A 286 9.14 5.92 11.70
CA ARG A 286 9.34 4.51 12.06
C ARG A 286 9.29 4.27 13.55
N ALA A 287 8.76 3.11 13.90
CA ALA A 287 9.00 2.50 15.19
C ALA A 287 10.45 1.98 15.17
N ARG A 288 11.14 2.02 16.32
CA ARG A 288 12.50 1.47 16.48
C ARG A 288 12.52 -0.07 16.51
N VAL A 289 11.67 -0.68 15.68
CA VAL A 289 11.53 -2.11 15.48
C VAL A 289 12.30 -2.51 14.21
N PRO A 290 13.13 -3.57 14.24
CA PRO A 290 13.83 -4.05 13.05
C PRO A 290 12.89 -4.35 11.88
N ARG A 291 13.24 -3.92 10.65
CA ARG A 291 12.41 -4.12 9.43
C ARG A 291 11.99 -5.58 9.25
N ARG A 292 12.91 -6.53 9.52
CA ARG A 292 12.65 -7.98 9.42
C ARG A 292 11.44 -8.46 10.20
N GLU A 293 11.04 -7.77 11.27
CA GLU A 293 9.92 -8.21 12.12
C GLU A 293 8.55 -7.94 11.48
N TYR A 294 8.47 -6.93 10.61
CA TYR A 294 7.22 -6.57 9.94
C TYR A 294 7.29 -6.65 8.42
N MET A 295 8.48 -6.76 7.83
CA MET A 295 8.72 -6.84 6.38
C MET A 295 9.21 -8.22 5.91
N SER A 296 9.25 -9.24 6.77
CA SER A 296 9.72 -10.58 6.40
C SER A 296 8.93 -11.25 5.27
N TYR A 297 7.77 -10.70 4.89
CA TYR A 297 6.93 -11.19 3.82
C TYR A 297 6.95 -10.28 2.57
N ASP A 298 7.60 -9.12 2.64
CA ASP A 298 7.66 -8.15 1.54
C ASP A 298 8.80 -8.49 0.58
N PHE A 299 8.52 -9.38 -0.37
CA PHE A 299 9.49 -9.77 -1.39
C PHE A 299 9.52 -8.82 -2.60
N LEU A 300 8.58 -7.88 -2.70
CA LEU A 300 8.48 -6.97 -3.84
C LEU A 300 9.08 -5.60 -3.55
N ASP A 301 9.02 -5.13 -2.30
CA ASP A 301 9.30 -3.76 -1.85
C ASP A 301 9.11 -2.75 -2.99
N CYS A 302 7.84 -2.47 -3.32
CA CYS A 302 7.48 -1.61 -4.46
C CYS A 302 7.98 -0.16 -4.33
N LEU A 303 8.56 0.19 -3.17
CA LEU A 303 9.15 1.48 -2.84
C LEU A 303 10.67 1.41 -2.78
N GLY A 304 11.28 0.26 -3.03
CA GLY A 304 12.72 0.13 -3.14
C GLY A 304 13.27 1.11 -4.18
N VAL A 305 14.34 1.81 -3.83
CA VAL A 305 15.08 2.66 -4.78
C VAL A 305 16.53 2.17 -4.95
N GLU A 306 16.98 1.28 -4.08
CA GLU A 306 18.31 0.66 -4.17
C GLU A 306 18.34 -0.46 -5.20
N GLY A 307 19.45 -0.57 -5.94
CA GLY A 307 19.71 -1.68 -6.85
C GLY A 307 18.88 -1.68 -8.13
N ASP A 308 18.41 -0.53 -8.58
CA ASP A 308 17.77 -0.40 -9.89
C ASP A 308 18.79 -0.71 -11.00
N ARG A 309 18.72 -1.93 -11.53
CA ARG A 309 19.64 -2.43 -12.56
C ARG A 309 19.37 -1.82 -13.93
N ASP A 310 18.18 -1.24 -14.11
CA ASP A 310 17.73 -0.70 -15.40
C ASP A 310 18.05 0.80 -15.52
N GLY A 311 18.68 1.39 -14.50
CA GLY A 311 19.11 2.80 -14.50
C GLY A 311 17.97 3.81 -14.53
N VAL A 312 16.76 3.41 -14.11
CA VAL A 312 15.57 4.26 -14.13
C VAL A 312 15.57 5.24 -12.95
N VAL A 313 16.17 4.87 -11.82
CA VAL A 313 16.46 5.72 -10.66
C VAL A 313 17.88 6.29 -10.81
N GLU A 314 17.99 7.59 -11.07
CA GLU A 314 19.27 8.20 -11.47
C GLU A 314 20.08 8.76 -10.29
N LYS A 315 19.40 9.20 -9.23
CA LYS A 315 20.03 9.81 -8.06
C LYS A 315 19.26 9.39 -6.83
N VAL A 316 19.96 9.00 -5.78
CA VAL A 316 19.41 8.76 -4.45
C VAL A 316 20.32 9.50 -3.47
N LYS A 317 19.73 10.35 -2.63
CA LYS A 317 20.41 11.03 -1.52
C LYS A 317 19.61 10.78 -0.26
N THR A 318 20.30 10.49 0.84
CA THR A 318 19.64 10.44 2.15
C THR A 318 19.32 11.85 2.62
N LEU A 319 18.29 12.02 3.45
CA LEU A 319 17.96 13.34 4.02
C LEU A 319 18.94 13.80 5.11
N CYS A 320 19.89 12.94 5.51
CA CYS A 320 20.95 13.26 6.47
C CYS A 320 22.20 13.89 5.84
N GLU A 321 22.36 13.80 4.51
CA GLU A 321 23.53 14.27 3.74
C GLU A 321 23.27 15.59 3.01
#